data_AF-A0A1G8URM7-F1
#
_entry.id   AF-A0A1G8URM7-F1
#
_cell.length_a   1.000
_cell.length_b   1.000
_cell.length_c   1.000
_cell.angle_alpha   90.00
_cell.angle_beta   90.00
_cell.angle_gamma   90.00
#
_symmetry.space_group_name_H-M   'P 1'
#
loop_
_entity.id
_entity.type
_entity.pdbx_description
1 polymer ?
#
loop_
_entity_poly.entity_id
_entity_poly.type
_entity_poly.pdbx_seq_one_letter_code
_entity_poly.pdbx_strand_id
1 'polypeptide(L)'
;MQYVCDAPKGKTWFRIETEGEAMHESRLMGHTVEKYFRREREKAVQSWRPERPNAIERDIGLEAHIQREMPLFLTLRDSEGNALTTAMLPPGGKDRGGFRIIIVAASNADPYPQQDAAIAALGAHFGLTLDRNRCFPYGR
;
A
#
# COMPACT_ATOMS: atom_id res chain seq x y z
N MET A 1 2.03 7.93 -9.71
CA MET A 1 1.09 7.16 -8.87
C MET A 1 0.02 6.61 -9.79
N GLN A 2 -0.47 5.41 -9.55
CA GLN A 2 -1.47 4.75 -10.40
C GLN A 2 -2.86 4.84 -9.78
N TYR A 3 -3.89 5.20 -10.55
CA TYR A 3 -5.29 5.14 -10.10
C TYR A 3 -5.68 3.71 -9.71
N VAL A 4 -6.45 3.57 -8.62
CA VAL A 4 -6.98 2.27 -8.16
C VAL A 4 -8.51 2.27 -8.20
N CYS A 5 -9.15 3.12 -7.41
CA CYS A 5 -10.60 3.23 -7.36
C CYS A 5 -11.04 4.57 -6.78
N ASP A 6 -12.24 5.00 -7.14
CA ASP A 6 -12.89 6.13 -6.50
C ASP A 6 -13.51 5.73 -5.16
N ALA A 7 -13.62 6.72 -4.29
CA ALA A 7 -14.22 6.66 -2.98
C ALA A 7 -15.25 7.79 -2.83
N PRO A 8 -16.21 7.65 -1.90
CA PRO A 8 -17.22 8.69 -1.68
C PRO A 8 -16.63 10.07 -1.39
N LYS A 9 -17.41 11.11 -1.70
CA LYS A 9 -17.06 12.54 -1.50
C LYS A 9 -15.89 13.01 -2.39
N GLY A 10 -15.79 12.49 -3.62
CA GLY A 10 -14.81 12.93 -4.62
C GLY A 10 -13.37 12.58 -4.23
N LYS A 11 -13.18 11.48 -3.49
CA LYS A 11 -11.86 11.00 -3.07
C LYS A 11 -11.44 9.86 -3.96
N THR A 12 -10.14 9.66 -4.09
CA THR A 12 -9.61 8.61 -4.97
C THR A 12 -8.40 7.94 -4.33
N TRP A 13 -8.34 6.62 -4.46
CA TRP A 13 -7.18 5.83 -4.05
C TRP A 13 -6.18 5.71 -5.18
N PHE A 14 -4.92 5.92 -4.83
CA PHE A 14 -3.79 5.78 -5.73
C PHE A 14 -2.77 4.80 -5.15
N ARG A 15 -2.14 4.02 -6.03
CA ARG A 15 -1.00 3.18 -5.70
C ARG A 15 0.30 3.95 -5.79
N ILE A 16 1.13 3.76 -4.79
CA ILE A 16 2.54 4.19 -4.71
C ILE A 16 3.37 3.10 -5.39
N GLU A 17 4.08 3.44 -6.44
CA GLU A 17 4.82 2.50 -7.28
C GLU A 17 6.34 2.60 -7.08
N THR A 18 6.82 3.76 -6.60
CA THR A 18 8.25 4.04 -6.49
C THR A 18 8.65 4.45 -5.08
N GLU A 19 9.94 4.25 -4.77
CA GLU A 19 10.54 4.73 -3.52
C GLU A 19 10.43 6.25 -3.39
N GLY A 20 10.57 7.00 -4.50
CA GLY A 20 10.43 8.45 -4.52
C GLY A 20 9.04 8.94 -4.14
N GLU A 21 7.99 8.26 -4.62
CA GLU A 21 6.61 8.54 -4.22
C GLU A 21 6.37 8.19 -2.75
N ALA A 22 6.91 7.06 -2.28
CA ALA A 22 6.79 6.66 -0.87
C ALA A 22 7.49 7.66 0.07
N MET A 23 8.65 8.18 -0.33
CA MET A 23 9.37 9.25 0.38
C MET A 23 8.55 10.54 0.42
N HIS A 24 7.98 10.96 -0.72
CA HIS A 24 7.13 12.15 -0.78
C HIS A 24 5.91 12.00 0.14
N GLU A 25 5.25 10.83 0.09
CA GLU A 25 4.10 10.52 0.93
C GLU A 25 4.46 10.52 2.42
N SER A 26 5.63 9.99 2.78
CA SER A 26 6.10 9.96 4.16
C SER A 26 6.27 11.37 4.74
N ARG A 27 6.80 12.30 3.93
CA ARG A 27 6.97 13.70 4.33
C ARG A 27 5.63 14.39 4.49
N LEU A 28 4.72 14.21 3.54
CA LEU A 28 3.40 14.85 3.57
C LEU A 28 2.57 14.36 4.75
N MET A 29 2.56 13.05 5.00
CA MET A 29 1.74 12.43 6.04
C MET A 29 2.41 12.41 7.42
N GLY A 30 3.68 12.78 7.55
CA GLY A 30 4.38 12.76 8.84
C GLY A 30 4.53 11.35 9.44
N HIS A 31 4.60 10.31 8.60
CA HIS A 31 4.81 8.92 9.03
C HIS A 31 5.74 8.16 8.08
N THR A 32 6.11 6.92 8.44
CA THR A 32 7.26 6.23 7.81
C THR A 32 6.90 5.23 6.71
N VAL A 33 6.02 5.60 5.75
CA VAL A 33 5.58 4.64 4.70
C VAL A 33 6.74 4.20 3.78
N GLU A 34 7.69 5.10 3.50
CA GLU A 34 8.93 4.83 2.76
C GLU A 34 9.76 3.72 3.41
N LYS A 35 9.86 3.73 4.74
CA LYS A 35 10.61 2.70 5.49
C LYS A 35 10.00 1.31 5.28
N TYR A 36 8.67 1.21 5.24
CA TYR A 36 8.00 -0.05 4.93
C TYR A 36 8.19 -0.41 3.46
N PHE A 37 8.01 0.53 2.53
CA PHE A 37 8.19 0.30 1.10
C PHE A 37 9.57 -0.29 0.79
N ARG A 38 10.64 0.36 1.26
CA ARG A 38 12.01 -0.09 1.06
C ARG A 38 12.27 -1.46 1.66
N ARG A 39 11.82 -1.70 2.90
CA ARG A 39 12.01 -2.98 3.58
C ARG A 39 11.32 -4.13 2.85
N GLU A 40 10.08 -3.93 2.40
CA GLU A 40 9.36 -4.99 1.69
C GLU A 40 9.93 -5.22 0.27
N ARG A 41 10.47 -4.18 -0.38
CA ARG A 41 11.22 -4.33 -1.64
C ARG A 41 12.51 -5.12 -1.45
N GLU A 42 13.30 -4.81 -0.42
CA GLU A 42 14.51 -5.57 -0.09
C GLU A 42 14.21 -7.05 0.19
N LYS A 43 13.12 -7.34 0.91
CA LYS A 43 12.66 -8.74 1.12
C LYS A 43 12.26 -9.42 -0.18
N ALA A 44 11.54 -8.74 -1.07
CA ALA A 44 11.13 -9.31 -2.35
C ALA A 44 12.34 -9.63 -3.26
N VAL A 45 13.37 -8.76 -3.25
CA VAL A 45 14.65 -9.03 -3.93
C VAL A 45 15.35 -10.26 -3.33
N GLN A 46 15.41 -10.36 -2.00
CA GLN A 46 16.06 -11.48 -1.30
C GLN A 46 15.35 -12.83 -1.49
N SER A 47 14.03 -12.82 -1.73
CA SER A 47 13.26 -14.04 -1.96
C SER A 47 13.36 -14.57 -3.39
N TRP A 48 13.93 -13.79 -4.33
CA TRP A 48 14.08 -14.20 -5.71
C TRP A 48 15.10 -15.33 -5.88
N ARG A 49 14.67 -16.44 -6.49
CA ARG A 49 15.53 -17.58 -6.85
C ARG A 49 15.45 -17.81 -8.36
N PRO A 50 16.42 -17.32 -9.15
CA PRO A 50 16.39 -17.49 -10.59
C PRO A 50 16.63 -18.95 -10.98
N GLU A 51 15.74 -19.52 -11.79
CA GLU A 51 15.85 -20.90 -12.28
C GLU A 51 16.84 -21.04 -13.47
N ARG A 52 17.13 -19.95 -14.20
CA ARG A 52 17.98 -19.96 -15.40
C ARG A 52 19.13 -18.92 -15.34
N PRO A 53 20.28 -19.20 -15.97
CA PRO A 53 21.51 -18.40 -15.79
C PRO A 53 21.66 -17.16 -16.69
N ASN A 54 20.78 -16.90 -17.65
CA ASN A 54 20.89 -15.76 -18.59
C ASN A 54 20.50 -14.41 -17.95
N ALA A 55 21.38 -13.41 -18.05
CA ALA A 55 21.26 -12.16 -17.31
C ALA A 55 19.98 -11.33 -17.61
N ILE A 56 19.59 -11.17 -18.89
CA ILE A 56 18.43 -10.35 -19.27
C ILE A 56 17.11 -10.95 -18.77
N GLU A 57 16.92 -12.26 -18.93
CA GLU A 57 15.72 -12.94 -18.41
C GLU A 57 15.70 -12.96 -16.88
N ARG A 58 16.87 -12.93 -16.21
CA ARG A 58 16.96 -12.81 -14.76
C ARG A 58 16.50 -11.46 -14.26
N ASP A 59 16.86 -10.36 -14.93
CA ASP A 59 16.46 -9.01 -14.53
C ASP A 59 14.95 -8.79 -14.76
N ILE A 60 14.43 -9.22 -15.92
CA ILE A 60 12.99 -9.19 -16.20
C ILE A 60 12.22 -10.06 -15.19
N GLY A 61 12.74 -11.26 -14.90
CA GLY A 61 12.17 -12.16 -13.91
C GLY A 61 12.19 -11.58 -12.49
N LEU A 62 13.27 -10.89 -12.11
CA LEU A 62 13.41 -10.23 -10.82
C LEU A 62 12.37 -9.12 -10.67
N GLU A 63 12.23 -8.23 -11.64
CA GLU A 63 11.25 -7.14 -11.57
C GLU A 63 9.81 -7.68 -11.53
N ALA A 64 9.49 -8.69 -12.35
CA ALA A 64 8.18 -9.34 -12.31
C ALA A 64 7.92 -10.03 -10.95
N HIS A 65 8.93 -10.63 -10.34
CA HIS A 65 8.86 -11.23 -9.00
C HIS A 65 8.63 -10.17 -7.93
N ILE A 66 9.40 -9.07 -7.95
CA ILE A 66 9.23 -7.94 -7.03
C ILE A 66 7.80 -7.41 -7.13
N GLN A 67 7.29 -7.17 -8.34
CA GLN A 67 5.92 -6.67 -8.52
C GLN A 67 4.84 -7.61 -7.95
N ARG A 68 5.07 -8.93 -7.98
CA ARG A 68 4.13 -9.94 -7.45
C ARG A 68 4.20 -10.07 -5.93
N GLU A 69 5.38 -9.91 -5.35
CA GLU A 69 5.62 -10.08 -3.91
C GLU A 69 5.49 -8.79 -3.11
N MET A 70 5.59 -7.63 -3.77
CA MET A 70 5.42 -6.33 -3.14
C MET A 70 3.99 -6.15 -2.61
N PRO A 71 3.83 -5.73 -1.34
CA PRO A 71 2.57 -5.22 -0.83
C PRO A 71 2.05 -4.05 -1.67
N LEU A 72 0.74 -3.84 -1.65
CA LEU A 72 0.16 -2.66 -2.25
C LEU A 72 0.26 -1.50 -1.24
N PHE A 73 1.06 -0.50 -1.58
CA PHE A 73 1.11 0.77 -0.86
C PHE A 73 0.19 1.76 -1.56
N LEU A 74 -0.74 2.34 -0.79
CA LEU A 74 -1.85 3.12 -1.30
C LEU A 74 -1.96 4.43 -0.52
N THR A 75 -2.41 5.48 -1.20
CA THR A 75 -2.74 6.78 -0.63
C THR A 75 -4.12 7.24 -1.09
N LEU A 76 -4.90 7.78 -0.17
CA LEU A 76 -6.20 8.38 -0.42
C LEU A 76 -6.01 9.89 -0.60
N ARG A 77 -6.50 10.41 -1.73
CA ARG A 77 -6.51 11.84 -2.03
C ARG A 77 -7.92 12.40 -2.02
N ASP A 78 -8.07 13.67 -1.65
CA ASP A 78 -9.28 14.44 -1.95
C ASP A 78 -9.23 15.06 -3.35
N SER A 79 -10.27 15.81 -3.71
CA SER A 79 -10.41 16.50 -5.00
C SER A 79 -9.36 17.60 -5.25
N GLU A 80 -8.67 18.06 -4.20
CA GLU A 80 -7.60 19.06 -4.29
C GLU A 80 -6.22 18.40 -4.38
N GLY A 81 -6.15 17.07 -4.20
CA GLY A 81 -4.89 16.30 -4.21
C GLY A 81 -4.23 16.20 -2.84
N ASN A 82 -4.88 16.64 -1.76
CA ASN A 82 -4.35 16.48 -0.41
C ASN A 82 -4.39 15.00 -0.01
N ALA A 83 -3.32 14.51 0.63
CA ALA A 83 -3.32 13.15 1.14
C ALA A 83 -4.01 13.06 2.51
N LEU A 84 -4.89 12.06 2.64
CA LEU A 84 -5.76 11.89 3.80
C LEU A 84 -5.39 10.65 4.62
N THR A 85 -5.01 9.57 3.96
CA THR A 85 -4.78 8.26 4.59
C THR A 85 -3.87 7.42 3.70
N THR A 86 -3.01 6.62 4.32
CA THR A 86 -2.24 5.59 3.62
C THR A 86 -2.66 4.20 4.05
N ALA A 87 -2.53 3.23 3.13
CA ALA A 87 -2.80 1.83 3.38
C ALA A 87 -1.67 0.95 2.84
N MET A 88 -1.36 -0.13 3.56
CA MET A 88 -0.51 -1.23 3.13
C MET A 88 -1.36 -2.50 3.12
N LEU A 89 -1.70 -2.98 1.92
CA LEU A 89 -2.49 -4.20 1.71
C LEU A 89 -1.60 -5.36 1.23
N PRO A 90 -2.07 -6.62 1.32
CA PRO A 90 -1.30 -7.76 0.86
C PRO A 90 -0.97 -7.69 -0.65
N PRO A 91 0.08 -8.39 -1.11
CA PRO A 91 0.43 -8.42 -2.53
C PRO A 91 -0.74 -8.89 -3.41
N GLY A 92 -1.02 -8.12 -4.46
CA GLY A 92 -2.15 -8.35 -5.37
C GLY A 92 -3.54 -8.12 -4.76
N GLY A 93 -3.64 -7.55 -3.55
CA GLY A 93 -4.91 -7.22 -2.89
C GLY A 93 -5.71 -8.44 -2.42
N LYS A 94 -5.10 -9.63 -2.41
CA LYS A 94 -5.77 -10.86 -1.98
C LYS A 94 -5.45 -11.16 -0.53
N ASP A 95 -6.44 -11.61 0.24
CA ASP A 95 -6.20 -11.98 1.63
C ASP A 95 -5.21 -13.14 1.68
N ARG A 96 -4.01 -12.85 2.19
CA ARG A 96 -3.00 -13.85 2.54
C ARG A 96 -3.04 -13.93 4.05
N GLY A 97 -3.71 -14.96 4.58
CA GLY A 97 -3.87 -15.14 6.02
C GLY A 97 -2.54 -14.92 6.76
N GLY A 98 -2.56 -14.00 7.73
CA GLY A 98 -1.38 -13.58 8.49
C GLY A 98 -0.65 -12.34 7.97
N PHE A 99 -0.99 -11.79 6.79
CA PHE A 99 -0.46 -10.49 6.36
C PHE A 99 -1.01 -9.38 7.23
N ARG A 100 -0.11 -8.56 7.79
CA ARG A 100 -0.49 -7.40 8.62
C ARG A 100 -0.88 -6.22 7.73
N ILE A 101 -2.18 -6.00 7.58
CA ILE A 101 -2.72 -4.80 6.96
C ILE A 101 -2.50 -3.60 7.90
N ILE A 102 -2.05 -2.48 7.35
CA ILE A 102 -1.86 -1.23 8.10
C ILE A 102 -2.57 -0.10 7.36
N ILE A 103 -3.46 0.61 8.05
CA ILE A 103 -4.13 1.80 7.53
C ILE A 103 -4.03 2.90 8.58
N VAL A 104 -3.45 4.05 8.21
CA VAL A 104 -3.22 5.18 9.12
C VAL A 104 -3.43 6.51 8.41
N ALA A 105 -3.92 7.50 9.16
CA ALA A 105 -3.93 8.90 8.73
C ALA A 105 -2.59 9.57 9.06
N ALA A 106 -2.51 10.88 8.79
CA ALA A 106 -1.33 11.69 9.08
C ALA A 106 -0.89 11.54 10.55
N SER A 107 0.42 11.55 10.78
CA SER A 107 1.04 11.37 12.10
C SER A 107 0.63 10.08 12.82
N ASN A 108 0.32 9.01 12.06
CA ASN A 108 -0.15 7.73 12.56
C ASN A 108 -1.53 7.78 13.26
N ALA A 109 -2.31 8.83 13.01
CA ALA A 109 -3.65 8.98 13.59
C ALA A 109 -4.62 7.91 13.07
N ASP A 110 -5.72 7.75 13.79
CA ASP A 110 -6.82 6.85 13.41
C ASP A 110 -7.57 7.41 12.20
N PRO A 111 -7.57 6.71 11.05
CA PRO A 111 -8.23 7.20 9.84
C PRO A 111 -9.74 6.93 9.84
N TYR A 112 -10.23 5.98 10.63
CA TYR A 112 -11.62 5.49 10.55
C TYR A 112 -12.67 6.56 10.87
N PRO A 113 -12.52 7.42 11.89
CA PRO A 113 -13.52 8.44 12.19
C PRO A 113 -13.90 9.36 11.02
N GLN A 114 -12.98 9.57 10.07
CA GLN A 114 -13.18 10.48 8.94
C GLN A 114 -13.22 9.78 7.58
N GLN A 115 -12.57 8.63 7.46
CA GLN A 115 -12.31 7.96 6.18
C GLN A 115 -12.92 6.56 6.08
N ASP A 116 -13.75 6.13 7.04
CA ASP A 116 -14.39 4.81 7.05
C ASP A 116 -15.02 4.43 5.71
N ALA A 117 -15.84 5.30 5.12
CA ALA A 117 -16.49 5.04 3.83
C ALA A 117 -15.48 4.89 2.66
N ALA A 118 -14.36 5.61 2.70
CA ALA A 118 -13.32 5.48 1.68
C ALA A 118 -12.50 4.19 1.86
N ILE A 119 -12.25 3.79 3.10
CA ILE A 119 -11.61 2.52 3.44
C ILE A 119 -12.53 1.35 3.05
N ALA A 120 -13.83 1.45 3.29
CA ALA A 120 -14.82 0.45 2.87
C ALA A 120 -14.86 0.30 1.34
N ALA A 121 -14.80 1.40 0.58
CA ALA A 121 -14.72 1.37 -0.88
C ALA A 121 -13.45 0.65 -1.38
N LEU A 122 -12.31 0.90 -0.74
CA LEU A 122 -11.06 0.20 -1.01
C LEU A 122 -11.15 -1.30 -0.72
N GLY A 123 -11.76 -1.64 0.42
CA GLY A 123 -12.03 -3.02 0.81
C GLY A 123 -12.89 -3.73 -0.21
N ALA A 124 -13.99 -3.11 -0.65
CA ALA A 124 -14.87 -3.65 -1.69
C ALA A 124 -14.13 -3.85 -3.02
N HIS A 125 -13.26 -2.90 -3.43
CA HIS A 125 -12.48 -3.02 -4.66
C HIS A 125 -11.57 -4.26 -4.67
N PHE A 126 -10.96 -4.59 -3.53
CA PHE A 126 -10.07 -5.74 -3.39
C PHE A 126 -10.75 -7.01 -2.84
N GLY A 127 -12.03 -6.94 -2.47
CA GLY A 127 -12.72 -8.04 -1.78
C GLY A 127 -12.17 -8.33 -0.39
N LEU A 128 -11.70 -7.30 0.33
CA LEU A 128 -11.14 -7.38 1.68
C LEU A 128 -12.04 -6.67 2.69
N THR A 129 -12.21 -7.28 3.86
CA THR A 129 -12.80 -6.59 5.02
C THR A 129 -11.70 -5.83 5.76
N LEU A 130 -11.78 -4.49 5.70
CA LEU A 130 -10.81 -3.55 6.26
C LEU A 130 -11.35 -2.92 7.55
N ASP A 131 -11.56 -3.73 8.58
CA ASP A 131 -12.06 -3.26 9.87
C ASP A 131 -10.97 -2.53 10.68
N ARG A 132 -11.39 -1.50 11.42
CA ARG A 132 -10.52 -0.74 12.32
C ARG A 132 -9.67 -1.62 13.23
N ASN A 133 -10.28 -2.59 13.90
CA ASN A 133 -9.60 -3.45 14.88
C ASN A 133 -8.52 -4.34 14.25
N ARG A 134 -8.62 -4.62 12.95
CA ARG A 134 -7.65 -5.44 12.20
C ARG A 134 -6.56 -4.59 11.59
N CYS A 135 -6.91 -3.40 11.10
CA CYS A 135 -6.08 -2.62 10.19
C CYS A 135 -5.45 -1.37 10.83
N PHE A 136 -6.02 -0.83 11.91
CA PHE A 136 -5.43 0.29 12.64
C PHE A 136 -4.48 -0.24 13.73
N PRO A 137 -3.15 -0.04 13.61
CA PRO A 137 -2.18 -0.72 14.47
C PRO A 137 -2.12 -0.21 15.91
N TYR A 138 -2.78 0.91 16.23
CA TYR A 138 -2.78 1.53 17.56
C TYR A 138 -4.15 1.47 18.26
N GLY A 139 -5.14 0.80 17.66
CA GLY A 139 -6.43 0.56 18.27
C GLY A 139 -6.31 -0.52 19.34
N ARG A 140 -5.91 -0.12 20.55
CA ARG A 140 -6.13 -0.92 21.75
C ARG A 140 -7.47 -0.57 22.37
#